data_AF-A0ABD7XFP8-F1
#
_entry.id   AF-A0ABD7XFP8-F1
#
_cell.length_a   1.000
_cell.length_b   1.000
_cell.length_c   1.000
_cell.angle_alpha   90.00
_cell.angle_beta   90.00
_cell.angle_gamma   90.00
#
_symmetry.space_group_name_H-M   'P 1'
#
loop_
_entity.id
_entity.type
_entity.pdbx_description
1 polymer ?
#
loop_
_entity_poly.entity_id
_entity_poly.type
_entity_poly.pdbx_seq_one_letter_code
_entity_poly.pdbx_strand_id
1 'polypeptide(L)'
;MTKILAYDQTILSKLPHQTLTSLQCFTHAINYGHVDTQEILLTISTHPEHIAPNTIILDEKKLSHFADLPVQIEPLFIRLGRRQLTLADAQIWQPTPLYLTPSKTKIAIFLTYIQQTRFNPWQALFPASSSTFLFDSYSRTQIQKEMIHFQQAWEQKSFKIALDCLTKILGLGIGLTPTGDDFITGLLASFSALQQLPSNFQQLAVLAKERTNAVSYAEIHEAVTSGFLS
;
A
#
# COMPACT_ATOMS: atom_id res chain seq x y z
N MET A 1 -20.47 1.63 24.86
CA MET A 1 -19.41 2.66 24.90
C MET A 1 -18.33 2.16 23.97
N THR A 2 -17.93 2.94 22.96
CA THR A 2 -16.87 2.57 22.02
C THR A 2 -15.60 2.21 22.79
N LYS A 3 -14.96 1.09 22.43
CA LYS A 3 -13.68 0.65 23.00
C LYS A 3 -12.71 0.28 21.87
N ILE A 4 -11.41 0.31 22.18
CA ILE A 4 -10.40 -0.26 21.29
C ILE A 4 -10.29 -1.74 21.61
N LEU A 5 -10.50 -2.59 20.61
CA LEU A 5 -10.37 -4.04 20.73
C LEU A 5 -8.93 -4.48 20.55
N ALA A 6 -8.24 -3.90 19.57
CA ALA A 6 -6.87 -4.24 19.25
C ALA A 6 -6.17 -3.08 18.52
N TYR A 7 -4.84 -3.04 18.57
CA TYR A 7 -4.06 -2.05 17.83
C TYR A 7 -2.66 -2.56 17.48
N ASP A 8 -2.11 -2.07 16.39
CA ASP A 8 -0.69 -2.25 16.07
C ASP A 8 0.19 -1.45 17.04
N GLN A 9 1.06 -2.15 17.76
CA GLN A 9 1.99 -1.54 18.71
C GLN A 9 2.87 -0.45 18.09
N THR A 10 3.21 -0.56 16.80
CA THR A 10 4.14 0.38 16.16
C THR A 10 3.55 1.79 16.00
N ILE A 11 2.22 1.95 16.10
CA ILE A 11 1.54 3.25 16.03
C ILE A 11 2.08 4.21 17.09
N LEU A 12 2.31 3.72 18.32
CA LEU A 12 2.71 4.57 19.44
C LEU A 12 4.14 5.11 19.29
N SER A 13 5.02 4.38 18.60
CA SER A 13 6.38 4.82 18.33
C SER A 13 6.48 5.64 17.04
N LYS A 14 5.66 5.34 16.02
CA LYS A 14 5.64 6.04 14.73
C LYS A 14 4.91 7.38 14.77
N LEU A 15 3.80 7.46 15.51
CA LEU A 15 2.87 8.60 15.47
C LEU A 15 2.67 9.28 16.84
N PRO A 16 3.68 9.41 17.72
CA PRO A 16 3.47 9.95 19.06
C PRO A 16 3.00 11.41 18.99
N HIS A 17 1.93 11.72 19.72
CA HIS A 17 1.35 13.07 19.83
C HIS A 17 0.89 13.68 18.49
N GLN A 18 0.75 12.87 17.45
CA GLN A 18 0.26 13.36 16.16
C GLN A 18 -1.25 13.52 16.18
N THR A 19 -1.71 14.59 15.51
CA THR A 19 -3.12 14.76 15.15
C THR A 19 -3.28 14.49 13.66
N LEU A 20 -4.13 13.53 13.34
CA LEU A 20 -4.44 13.11 11.98
C LEU A 20 -5.90 13.41 11.66
N THR A 21 -6.16 13.69 10.40
CA THR A 21 -7.50 13.96 9.86
C THR A 21 -7.97 12.79 9.03
N SER A 22 -9.27 12.56 8.97
CA SER A 22 -9.82 11.57 8.05
C SER A 22 -9.57 12.01 6.61
N LEU A 23 -9.00 11.11 5.82
CA LEU A 23 -8.80 11.29 4.38
C LEU A 23 -9.84 10.51 3.58
N GLN A 24 -10.21 9.30 4.05
CA GLN A 24 -11.17 8.43 3.39
C GLN A 24 -12.01 7.70 4.43
N CYS A 25 -13.33 7.68 4.22
CA CYS A 25 -14.27 6.99 5.10
C CYS A 25 -15.06 5.93 4.31
N PHE A 26 -14.98 4.70 4.79
CA PHE A 26 -15.79 3.56 4.37
C PHE A 26 -16.75 3.16 5.50
N THR A 27 -17.64 2.21 5.23
CA THR A 27 -18.58 1.70 6.26
C THR A 27 -17.85 1.16 7.49
N HIS A 28 -16.74 0.46 7.27
CA HIS A 28 -16.02 -0.32 8.29
C HIS A 28 -14.55 0.07 8.46
N ALA A 29 -14.07 1.06 7.71
CA ALA A 29 -12.69 1.55 7.80
C ALA A 29 -12.64 3.07 7.60
N ILE A 30 -11.76 3.75 8.32
CA ILE A 30 -11.41 5.15 8.07
C ILE A 30 -9.89 5.25 7.99
N ASN A 31 -9.39 5.81 6.89
CA ASN A 31 -7.99 6.11 6.72
C ASN A 31 -7.71 7.55 7.20
N TYR A 32 -6.72 7.69 8.05
CA TYR A 32 -6.27 8.93 8.69
C TYR A 32 -4.86 9.28 8.24
N GLY A 33 -4.61 10.58 8.10
CA GLY A 33 -3.34 11.08 7.61
C GLY A 33 -3.18 12.59 7.80
N HIS A 34 -2.12 13.14 7.22
CA HIS A 34 -1.93 14.58 7.13
C HIS A 34 -2.64 15.14 5.88
N VAL A 35 -3.47 16.17 6.05
CA VAL A 35 -4.18 16.82 4.92
C VAL A 35 -3.21 17.32 3.86
N ASP A 36 -2.08 17.90 4.28
CA ASP A 36 -1.14 18.55 3.35
C ASP A 36 -0.37 17.54 2.50
N THR A 37 -0.05 16.37 3.04
CA THR A 37 0.70 15.33 2.33
C THR A 37 -0.18 14.28 1.68
N GLN A 38 -1.45 14.18 2.10
CA GLN A 38 -2.37 13.09 1.75
C GLN A 38 -1.79 11.70 2.08
N GLU A 39 -0.80 11.63 2.96
CA GLU A 39 -0.17 10.39 3.38
C GLU A 39 -1.05 9.71 4.41
N ILE A 40 -1.46 8.47 4.13
CA ILE A 40 -2.20 7.65 5.09
C ILE A 40 -1.20 7.07 6.08
N LEU A 41 -1.42 7.39 7.36
CA LEU A 41 -0.55 6.99 8.45
C LEU A 41 -1.24 6.03 9.41
N LEU A 42 -2.57 5.99 9.42
CA LEU A 42 -3.35 5.18 10.35
C LEU A 42 -4.67 4.74 9.71
N THR A 43 -5.07 3.50 9.96
CA THR A 43 -6.40 3.00 9.64
C THR A 43 -7.15 2.65 10.93
N ILE A 44 -8.39 3.13 11.06
CA ILE A 44 -9.32 2.66 12.10
C ILE A 44 -10.33 1.73 11.43
N SER A 45 -10.52 0.51 11.96
CA SER A 45 -11.41 -0.52 11.42
C SER A 45 -12.36 -1.08 12.48
N THR A 46 -13.46 -1.70 12.06
CA THR A 46 -14.41 -2.42 12.95
C THR A 46 -14.22 -3.94 12.97
N HIS A 47 -13.38 -4.47 12.08
CA HIS A 47 -13.24 -5.91 11.85
C HIS A 47 -11.92 -6.41 12.45
N PRO A 48 -11.96 -7.21 13.54
CA PRO A 48 -10.75 -7.74 14.19
C PRO A 48 -9.87 -8.57 13.25
N GLU A 49 -10.47 -9.24 12.26
CA GLU A 49 -9.78 -9.99 11.21
C GLU A 49 -8.93 -9.11 10.28
N HIS A 50 -9.11 -7.79 10.34
CA HIS A 50 -8.37 -6.81 9.53
C HIS A 50 -7.24 -6.12 10.31
N ILE A 51 -6.82 -6.63 11.48
CA ILE A 51 -5.66 -6.05 12.14
C ILE A 51 -4.39 -6.26 11.30
N ALA A 52 -3.75 -5.14 11.00
CA ALA A 52 -2.64 -5.01 10.07
C ALA A 52 -1.70 -3.88 10.57
N PRO A 53 -0.56 -3.63 9.90
CA PRO A 53 0.27 -2.49 10.23
C PRO A 53 -0.54 -1.19 10.27
N ASN A 54 -0.17 -0.30 11.19
CA ASN A 54 -0.79 1.01 11.38
C ASN A 54 -2.33 0.97 11.53
N THR A 55 -2.88 -0.10 12.12
CA THR A 55 -4.33 -0.27 12.27
C THR A 55 -4.78 -0.30 13.74
N ILE A 56 -5.92 0.36 14.03
CA ILE A 56 -6.66 0.28 15.30
C ILE A 56 -8.03 -0.35 15.04
N ILE A 57 -8.43 -1.32 15.85
CA ILE A 57 -9.75 -1.95 15.78
C ILE A 57 -10.65 -1.39 16.88
N LEU A 58 -11.82 -0.87 16.50
CA LEU A 58 -12.85 -0.40 17.42
C LEU A 58 -13.99 -1.41 17.55
N ASP A 59 -14.54 -1.51 18.76
CA ASP A 59 -15.78 -2.23 19.07
C ASP A 59 -17.00 -1.44 18.59
N GLU A 60 -17.15 -1.36 17.27
CA GLU A 60 -18.22 -0.61 16.59
C GLU A 60 -18.78 -1.42 15.42
N LYS A 61 -20.04 -1.18 15.06
CA LYS A 61 -20.65 -1.83 13.88
C LYS A 61 -20.34 -1.11 12.57
N LYS A 62 -20.12 0.20 12.63
CA LYS A 62 -19.84 1.08 11.49
C LYS A 62 -19.14 2.34 11.95
N LEU A 63 -18.37 2.97 11.07
CA LEU A 63 -17.54 4.13 11.42
C LEU A 63 -18.06 5.47 10.89
N SER A 64 -19.17 5.49 10.13
CA SER A 64 -19.66 6.71 9.45
C SER A 64 -19.91 7.90 10.39
N HIS A 65 -20.12 7.66 11.69
CA HIS A 65 -20.32 8.71 12.70
C HIS A 65 -19.02 9.33 13.23
N PHE A 66 -17.86 8.82 12.78
CA PHE A 66 -16.52 9.34 13.07
C PHE A 66 -15.84 9.96 11.85
N ALA A 67 -16.51 9.98 10.69
CA ALA A 67 -15.94 10.37 9.41
C ALA A 67 -15.18 11.70 9.46
N ASP A 68 -15.73 12.71 10.14
CA ASP A 68 -15.14 14.06 10.18
C ASP A 68 -14.37 14.35 11.49
N LEU A 69 -14.18 13.34 12.35
CA LEU A 69 -13.50 13.55 13.62
C LEU A 69 -11.99 13.34 13.45
N PRO A 70 -11.16 14.28 13.93
CA PRO A 70 -9.72 14.05 13.97
C PRO A 70 -9.39 12.96 14.98
N VAL A 71 -8.26 12.31 14.77
CA VAL A 71 -7.68 11.36 15.71
C VAL A 71 -6.36 11.90 16.23
N GLN A 72 -6.16 11.82 17.53
CA GLN A 72 -4.89 12.16 18.18
C GLN A 72 -4.36 10.94 18.92
N ILE A 73 -3.10 10.62 18.67
CA ILE A 73 -2.43 9.44 19.22
C ILE A 73 -1.66 9.85 20.47
N GLU A 74 -2.00 9.26 21.62
CA GLU A 74 -1.30 9.46 22.87
C GLU A 74 -0.78 8.12 23.41
N PRO A 75 0.27 8.09 24.25
CA PRO A 75 0.89 6.85 24.70
C PRO A 75 -0.04 5.88 25.44
N LEU A 76 -1.10 6.38 26.07
CA LEU A 76 -2.02 5.60 26.91
C LEU A 76 -3.46 5.55 26.37
N PHE A 77 -3.78 6.39 25.38
CA PHE A 77 -5.13 6.50 24.84
C PHE A 77 -5.12 7.07 23.44
N ILE A 78 -6.21 6.87 22.72
CA ILE A 78 -6.47 7.51 21.44
C ILE A 78 -7.63 8.47 21.64
N ARG A 79 -7.48 9.72 21.18
CA ARG A 79 -8.55 10.70 21.21
C ARG A 79 -9.20 10.75 19.83
N LEU A 80 -10.49 10.44 19.75
CA LEU A 80 -11.28 10.51 18.53
C LEU A 80 -12.33 11.62 18.67
N GLY A 81 -12.06 12.78 18.06
CA GLY A 81 -12.77 14.02 18.32
C GLY A 81 -12.68 14.41 19.81
N ARG A 82 -13.81 14.37 20.52
CA ARG A 82 -13.86 14.66 21.98
C ARG A 82 -13.76 13.41 22.84
N ARG A 83 -13.81 12.21 22.26
CA ARG A 83 -13.82 10.95 23.00
C ARG A 83 -12.40 10.50 23.29
N GLN A 84 -12.15 10.04 24.50
CA GLN A 84 -10.89 9.41 24.89
C GLN A 84 -11.11 7.92 25.02
N LEU A 85 -10.37 7.13 24.23
CA LEU A 85 -10.44 5.67 24.19
C LEU A 85 -9.14 5.11 24.78
N THR A 86 -9.24 4.40 25.90
CA THR A 86 -8.08 3.79 26.56
C THR A 86 -7.51 2.61 25.76
N LEU A 87 -6.19 2.42 25.83
CA LEU A 87 -5.48 1.27 25.26
C LEU A 87 -5.31 0.11 26.24
N ALA A 88 -5.65 0.31 27.52
CA ALA A 88 -5.30 -0.63 28.60
C ALA A 88 -5.84 -2.06 28.41
N ASP A 89 -7.04 -2.19 27.86
CA ASP A 89 -7.71 -3.49 27.66
C ASP A 89 -7.59 -4.01 26.22
N ALA A 90 -6.89 -3.28 25.35
CA ALA A 90 -6.80 -3.61 23.94
C ALA A 90 -5.75 -4.71 23.70
N GLN A 91 -6.06 -5.65 22.81
CA GLN A 91 -5.09 -6.61 22.33
C GLN A 91 -3.99 -5.89 21.55
N ILE A 92 -2.74 -6.12 21.97
CA ILE A 92 -1.57 -5.61 21.26
C ILE A 92 -1.28 -6.57 20.10
N TRP A 93 -1.31 -6.04 18.88
CA TRP A 93 -0.83 -6.74 17.70
C TRP A 93 0.59 -6.29 17.38
N GLN A 94 1.39 -7.26 16.95
CA GLN A 94 2.71 -7.04 16.41
C GLN A 94 2.77 -7.68 15.03
N PRO A 95 3.41 -7.03 14.05
CA PRO A 95 3.62 -7.64 12.75
C PRO A 95 4.42 -8.93 12.91
N THR A 96 3.99 -9.99 12.25
CA THR A 96 4.82 -11.18 12.11
C THR A 96 5.96 -10.83 11.16
N PRO A 97 7.24 -10.88 11.58
CA PRO A 97 8.33 -10.51 10.70
C PRO A 97 8.33 -11.42 9.47
N LEU A 98 8.34 -10.82 8.28
CA LEU A 98 8.33 -11.56 7.04
C LEU A 98 9.76 -11.98 6.67
N TYR A 99 10.14 -13.22 7.01
CA TYR A 99 11.42 -13.78 6.62
C TYR A 99 11.37 -14.37 5.21
N LEU A 100 11.92 -13.61 4.26
CA LEU A 100 11.98 -14.02 2.86
C LEU A 100 13.24 -14.84 2.62
N THR A 101 13.10 -16.17 2.62
CA THR A 101 14.20 -17.08 2.27
C THR A 101 14.25 -17.28 0.74
N PRO A 102 15.41 -17.02 0.09
CA PRO A 102 15.54 -17.12 -1.37
C PRO A 102 15.13 -18.48 -1.97
N SER A 103 15.13 -19.56 -1.18
CA SER A 103 14.80 -20.90 -1.63
C SER A 103 13.33 -21.29 -1.54
N LYS A 104 12.45 -20.46 -0.92
CA LYS A 104 11.04 -20.84 -0.69
C LYS A 104 10.00 -19.77 -0.96
N THR A 105 10.36 -18.53 -1.27
CA THR A 105 9.35 -17.49 -1.41
C THR A 105 8.87 -17.30 -2.85
N LYS A 106 7.57 -17.08 -3.01
CA LYS A 106 6.96 -16.55 -4.24
C LYS A 106 7.67 -15.31 -4.79
N ILE A 107 8.41 -14.56 -3.97
CA ILE A 107 9.27 -13.44 -4.37
C ILE A 107 10.54 -13.89 -5.10
N ALA A 108 11.22 -14.91 -4.58
CA ALA A 108 12.31 -15.53 -5.32
C ALA A 108 11.77 -16.15 -6.60
N ILE A 109 10.57 -16.77 -6.58
CA ILE A 109 9.90 -17.24 -7.80
C ILE A 109 9.54 -16.08 -8.74
N PHE A 110 9.04 -14.94 -8.25
CA PHE A 110 8.64 -13.78 -9.06
C PHE A 110 9.85 -13.11 -9.72
N LEU A 111 10.93 -12.91 -8.97
CA LEU A 111 12.17 -12.37 -9.51
C LEU A 111 12.91 -13.40 -10.36
N THR A 112 12.87 -14.68 -10.02
CA THR A 112 13.29 -15.78 -10.91
C THR A 112 12.42 -15.80 -12.16
N TYR A 113 11.12 -15.49 -12.08
CA TYR A 113 10.23 -15.40 -13.24
C TYR A 113 10.65 -14.24 -14.13
N ILE A 114 10.84 -13.04 -13.56
CA ILE A 114 11.29 -11.85 -14.29
C ILE A 114 12.72 -12.04 -14.84
N GLN A 115 13.61 -12.72 -14.11
CA GLN A 115 15.01 -12.91 -14.50
C GLN A 115 15.24 -14.11 -15.44
N GLN A 116 14.41 -15.17 -15.37
CA GLN A 116 14.64 -16.43 -16.08
C GLN A 116 13.63 -16.71 -17.20
N THR A 117 12.47 -16.06 -17.28
CA THR A 117 11.44 -16.46 -18.26
C THR A 117 11.38 -15.57 -19.50
N ARG A 118 11.53 -16.24 -20.66
CA ARG A 118 11.02 -15.85 -21.99
C ARG A 118 9.48 -15.89 -22.08
N PHE A 119 8.79 -15.89 -20.93
CA PHE A 119 7.34 -16.00 -20.83
C PHE A 119 6.77 -14.57 -20.76
N ASN A 120 5.56 -14.38 -21.29
CA ASN A 120 4.82 -13.12 -21.21
C ASN A 120 3.78 -13.24 -20.07
N PRO A 121 4.18 -13.17 -18.78
CA PRO A 121 3.26 -13.30 -17.65
C PRO A 121 2.16 -12.24 -17.66
N TRP A 122 2.36 -11.15 -18.41
CA TRP A 122 1.43 -10.04 -18.54
C TRP A 122 0.11 -10.46 -19.20
N GLN A 123 0.11 -11.44 -20.10
CA GLN A 123 -1.15 -12.00 -20.63
C GLN A 123 -1.94 -12.79 -19.60
N ALA A 124 -1.28 -13.40 -18.61
CA ALA A 124 -1.94 -14.16 -17.55
C ALA A 124 -2.42 -13.26 -16.39
N LEU A 125 -1.65 -12.21 -16.07
CA LEU A 125 -2.01 -11.22 -15.04
C LEU A 125 -3.07 -10.24 -15.54
N PHE A 126 -3.05 -9.92 -16.84
CA PHE A 126 -4.02 -9.06 -17.50
C PHE A 126 -4.61 -9.81 -18.69
N PRO A 127 -5.51 -10.79 -18.47
CA PRO A 127 -6.20 -11.44 -19.57
C PRO A 127 -6.98 -10.40 -20.37
N ALA A 128 -7.06 -10.60 -21.69
CA ALA A 128 -7.88 -9.77 -22.56
C ALA A 128 -9.36 -9.95 -22.18
N SER A 129 -9.85 -9.10 -21.29
CA SER A 129 -11.26 -9.02 -20.94
C SER A 129 -11.92 -7.92 -21.75
N SER A 130 -13.07 -8.21 -22.35
CA SER A 130 -13.94 -7.20 -22.95
C SER A 130 -14.61 -6.37 -21.85
N SER A 131 -13.91 -5.36 -21.34
CA SER A 131 -14.54 -4.36 -20.49
C SER A 131 -15.43 -3.46 -21.35
N THR A 132 -16.65 -3.18 -20.89
CA THR A 132 -17.56 -2.22 -21.52
C THR A 132 -17.16 -0.77 -21.23
N PHE A 133 -16.21 -0.54 -20.31
CA PHE A 133 -15.70 0.78 -19.96
C PHE A 133 -14.44 1.12 -20.76
N LEU A 134 -14.53 2.15 -21.62
CA LEU A 134 -13.44 2.60 -22.49
C LEU A 134 -12.14 2.97 -21.75
N PHE A 135 -12.27 3.52 -20.54
CA PHE A 135 -11.10 3.87 -19.73
C PHE A 135 -10.38 2.62 -19.18
N ASP A 136 -11.11 1.59 -18.81
CA ASP A 136 -10.55 0.33 -18.31
C ASP A 136 -9.84 -0.42 -19.44
N SER A 137 -10.46 -0.50 -20.63
CA SER A 137 -9.81 -1.12 -21.79
C SER A 137 -8.53 -0.38 -22.21
N TYR A 138 -8.57 0.96 -22.25
CA TYR A 138 -7.38 1.77 -22.51
C TYR A 138 -6.27 1.54 -21.46
N SER A 139 -6.62 1.63 -20.17
CA SER A 139 -5.66 1.45 -19.07
C SER A 139 -5.00 0.07 -19.14
N ARG A 140 -5.78 -0.99 -19.37
CA ARG A 140 -5.25 -2.36 -19.52
C ARG A 140 -4.31 -2.49 -20.70
N THR A 141 -4.67 -1.97 -21.87
CA THR A 141 -3.81 -2.02 -23.06
C THR A 141 -2.51 -1.27 -22.83
N GLN A 142 -2.57 -0.09 -22.19
CA GLN A 142 -1.38 0.70 -21.90
C GLN A 142 -0.49 0.02 -20.86
N ILE A 143 -1.07 -0.56 -19.81
CA ILE A 143 -0.34 -1.35 -18.80
C ILE A 143 0.36 -2.53 -19.49
N GLN A 144 -0.35 -3.36 -20.25
CA GLN A 144 0.24 -4.50 -20.96
C GLN A 144 1.39 -4.09 -21.87
N LYS A 145 1.23 -3.01 -22.65
CA LYS A 145 2.25 -2.49 -23.56
C LYS A 145 3.52 -2.09 -22.80
N GLU A 146 3.38 -1.27 -21.77
CA GLU A 146 4.55 -0.79 -21.02
C GLU A 146 5.19 -1.90 -20.19
N MET A 147 4.43 -2.93 -19.78
CA MET A 147 4.98 -4.11 -19.11
C MET A 147 5.86 -4.97 -20.03
N ILE A 148 5.50 -5.11 -21.31
CA ILE A 148 6.35 -5.76 -22.30
C ILE A 148 7.66 -4.98 -22.50
N HIS A 149 7.57 -3.65 -22.63
CA HIS A 149 8.75 -2.80 -22.77
C HIS A 149 9.62 -2.79 -21.50
N PHE A 150 9.01 -2.82 -20.31
CA PHE A 150 9.70 -2.94 -19.04
C PHE A 150 10.55 -4.21 -19.00
N GLN A 151 9.97 -5.37 -19.36
CA GLN A 151 10.68 -6.64 -19.39
C GLN A 151 11.89 -6.60 -20.34
N GLN A 152 11.70 -6.09 -21.56
CA GLN A 152 12.78 -5.95 -22.54
C GLN A 152 13.90 -5.03 -22.03
N ALA A 153 13.54 -3.88 -21.46
CA ALA A 153 14.50 -2.95 -20.89
C ALA A 153 15.24 -3.56 -19.69
N TRP A 154 14.55 -4.34 -18.85
CA TRP A 154 15.12 -5.02 -17.70
C TRP A 154 16.15 -6.09 -18.12
N GLU A 155 15.81 -6.94 -19.09
CA GLU A 155 16.71 -7.95 -19.65
C GLU A 155 17.98 -7.32 -20.25
N GLN A 156 17.84 -6.14 -20.87
CA GLN A 156 18.95 -5.37 -21.43
C GLN A 156 19.71 -4.54 -20.39
N LYS A 157 19.33 -4.59 -19.10
CA LYS A 157 19.87 -3.75 -18.00
C LYS A 157 19.73 -2.24 -18.25
N SER A 158 18.76 -1.85 -19.08
CA SER A 158 18.41 -0.46 -19.40
C SER A 158 17.49 0.13 -18.34
N PHE A 159 17.99 0.28 -17.10
CA PHE A 159 17.17 0.65 -15.92
C PHE A 159 16.45 2.00 -16.05
N LYS A 160 16.98 2.94 -16.83
CA LYS A 160 16.30 4.21 -17.12
C LYS A 160 15.01 3.98 -17.93
N ILE A 161 15.09 3.18 -18.98
CA ILE A 161 13.93 2.84 -19.82
C ILE A 161 12.93 2.00 -19.02
N ALA A 162 13.41 1.08 -18.18
CA ALA A 162 12.56 0.30 -17.29
C ALA A 162 11.78 1.23 -16.33
N LEU A 163 12.44 2.20 -15.70
CA LEU A 163 11.79 3.21 -14.87
C LEU A 163 10.76 4.05 -15.64
N ASP A 164 11.08 4.46 -16.87
CA ASP A 164 10.14 5.21 -17.72
C ASP A 164 8.88 4.39 -18.03
N CYS A 165 9.00 3.07 -18.20
CA CYS A 165 7.85 2.18 -18.40
C CYS A 165 6.96 2.13 -17.16
N LEU A 166 7.54 1.95 -15.97
CA LEU A 166 6.81 1.95 -14.69
C LEU A 166 6.12 3.29 -14.44
N THR A 167 6.79 4.40 -14.76
CA THR A 167 6.25 5.75 -14.60
C THR A 167 5.01 6.01 -15.46
N LYS A 168 4.86 5.32 -16.60
CA LYS A 168 3.70 5.45 -17.49
C LYS A 168 2.49 4.64 -17.06
N ILE A 169 2.67 3.64 -16.20
CA ILE A 169 1.57 2.81 -15.68
C ILE A 169 1.14 3.25 -14.27
N LEU A 170 1.95 4.06 -13.60
CA LEU A 170 1.63 4.68 -12.31
C LEU A 170 0.32 5.48 -12.40
N GLY A 171 -0.63 5.15 -11.54
CA GLY A 171 -1.99 5.69 -11.51
C GLY A 171 -2.96 5.13 -12.55
N LEU A 172 -2.53 4.19 -13.41
CA LEU A 172 -3.42 3.55 -14.39
C LEU A 172 -4.12 2.32 -13.82
N GLY A 173 -5.41 2.20 -14.09
CA GLY A 173 -6.25 1.10 -13.65
C GLY A 173 -7.55 1.58 -13.00
N ILE A 174 -8.48 0.65 -12.81
CA ILE A 174 -9.75 0.94 -12.14
C ILE A 174 -9.69 0.50 -10.68
N GLY A 175 -10.41 1.21 -9.81
CA GLY A 175 -10.58 0.83 -8.41
C GLY A 175 -9.90 1.77 -7.43
N LEU A 176 -9.91 1.34 -6.16
CA LEU A 176 -9.31 2.08 -5.05
C LEU A 176 -7.78 2.04 -5.11
N THR A 177 -7.20 0.93 -5.55
CA THR A 177 -5.80 0.83 -5.93
C THR A 177 -5.74 0.57 -7.44
N PRO A 178 -5.21 1.50 -8.25
CA PRO A 178 -5.06 1.27 -9.68
C PRO A 178 -4.15 0.07 -9.93
N THR A 179 -4.53 -0.75 -10.90
CA THR A 179 -3.83 -1.99 -11.25
C THR A 179 -2.34 -1.80 -11.57
N GLY A 180 -1.97 -0.68 -12.17
CA GLY A 180 -0.57 -0.32 -12.41
C GLY A 180 0.20 -0.09 -11.10
N ASP A 181 -0.46 0.45 -10.08
CA ASP A 181 0.13 0.70 -8.76
C ASP A 181 0.29 -0.60 -7.98
N ASP A 182 -0.71 -1.49 -8.01
CA ASP A 182 -0.61 -2.83 -7.40
C ASP A 182 0.63 -3.57 -7.93
N PHE A 183 0.87 -3.48 -9.25
CA PHE A 183 2.04 -4.06 -9.88
C PHE A 183 3.34 -3.40 -9.41
N ILE A 184 3.41 -2.07 -9.43
CA ILE A 184 4.59 -1.30 -9.00
C ILE A 184 4.93 -1.64 -7.53
N THR A 185 3.93 -1.62 -6.64
CA THR A 185 4.08 -1.96 -5.22
C THR A 185 4.64 -3.36 -5.05
N GLY A 186 4.07 -4.37 -5.72
CA GLY A 186 4.54 -5.75 -5.65
C GLY A 186 5.98 -5.92 -6.16
N LEU A 187 6.34 -5.22 -7.24
CA LEU A 187 7.69 -5.22 -7.80
C LEU A 187 8.70 -4.59 -6.84
N LEU A 188 8.39 -3.42 -6.29
CA LEU A 188 9.26 -2.69 -5.37
C LEU A 188 9.44 -3.44 -4.05
N ALA A 189 8.36 -3.98 -3.48
CA ALA A 189 8.42 -4.82 -2.29
C ALA A 189 9.30 -6.05 -2.52
N SER A 190 9.22 -6.67 -3.70
CA SER A 190 10.07 -7.80 -4.09
C SER A 190 11.55 -7.43 -4.17
N PHE A 191 11.90 -6.27 -4.73
CA PHE A 191 13.28 -5.81 -4.78
C PHE A 191 13.82 -5.40 -3.42
N SER A 192 13.02 -4.68 -2.63
CA SER A 192 13.35 -4.27 -1.27
C SER A 192 13.64 -5.50 -0.39
N ALA A 193 12.79 -6.52 -0.48
CA ALA A 193 12.96 -7.83 0.15
C ALA A 193 14.30 -8.51 -0.12
N LEU A 194 14.79 -8.42 -1.36
CA LEU A 194 16.07 -9.01 -1.74
C LEU A 194 17.26 -8.06 -1.52
N GLN A 195 17.03 -6.86 -0.98
CA GLN A 195 18.04 -5.79 -0.87
C GLN A 195 18.67 -5.46 -2.25
N GLN A 196 17.85 -5.51 -3.30
CA GLN A 196 18.25 -5.33 -4.71
C GLN A 196 17.48 -4.19 -5.39
N LEU A 197 16.87 -3.28 -4.62
CA LEU A 197 16.15 -2.14 -5.17
C LEU A 197 17.09 -1.21 -5.94
N PRO A 198 16.90 -1.01 -7.26
CA PRO A 198 17.67 -0.03 -8.01
C PRO A 198 17.46 1.37 -7.43
N SER A 199 18.53 2.11 -7.18
CA SER A 199 18.43 3.43 -6.51
C SER A 199 17.53 4.42 -7.26
N ASN A 200 17.52 4.37 -8.59
CA ASN A 200 16.66 5.23 -9.41
C ASN A 200 15.16 4.91 -9.27
N PHE A 201 14.78 3.71 -8.78
CA PHE A 201 13.38 3.34 -8.62
C PHE A 201 12.74 4.01 -7.40
N GLN A 202 13.54 4.56 -6.47
CA GLN A 202 13.03 5.39 -5.37
C GLN A 202 12.23 6.60 -5.87
N GLN A 203 12.51 7.07 -7.09
CA GLN A 203 11.80 8.17 -7.73
C GLN A 203 10.31 7.87 -7.99
N LEU A 204 9.91 6.59 -8.05
CA LEU A 204 8.51 6.20 -8.18
C LEU A 204 7.68 6.62 -6.96
N ALA A 205 8.23 6.58 -5.74
CA ALA A 205 7.52 7.06 -4.55
C ALA A 205 7.28 8.57 -4.61
N VAL A 206 8.24 9.34 -5.13
CA VAL A 206 8.10 10.79 -5.33
C VAL A 206 7.00 11.08 -6.36
N LEU A 207 7.00 10.36 -7.49
CA LEU A 207 6.00 10.53 -8.54
C LEU A 207 4.60 10.05 -8.13
N ALA A 208 4.50 9.01 -7.31
CA ALA A 208 3.23 8.43 -6.86
C ALA A 208 2.37 9.47 -6.15
N LYS A 209 2.98 10.38 -5.38
CA LYS A 209 2.29 11.46 -4.67
C LYS A 209 1.43 12.34 -5.58
N GLU A 210 1.86 12.55 -6.82
CA GLU A 210 1.17 13.43 -7.78
C GLU A 210 0.34 12.66 -8.81
N ARG A 211 0.54 11.35 -8.93
CA ARG A 211 0.03 10.55 -10.05
C ARG A 211 -0.96 9.46 -9.66
N THR A 212 -1.06 9.15 -8.38
CA THR A 212 -2.08 8.22 -7.87
C THR A 212 -2.77 8.78 -6.63
N ASN A 213 -3.68 8.01 -6.04
CA ASN A 213 -4.39 8.36 -4.84
C ASN A 213 -3.57 8.05 -3.57
N ALA A 214 -4.04 8.57 -2.45
CA ALA A 214 -3.41 8.45 -1.13
C ALA A 214 -3.12 7.00 -0.69
N VAL A 215 -3.97 6.04 -1.06
CA VAL A 215 -3.82 4.61 -0.70
C VAL A 215 -2.62 4.03 -1.44
N SER A 216 -2.64 4.11 -2.76
CA SER A 216 -1.56 3.57 -3.58
C SER A 216 -0.23 4.32 -3.38
N TYR A 217 -0.28 5.62 -3.07
CA TYR A 217 0.92 6.35 -2.67
C TYR A 217 1.54 5.76 -1.39
N ALA A 218 0.74 5.53 -0.35
CA ALA A 218 1.22 4.97 0.92
C ALA A 218 1.85 3.57 0.70
N GLU A 219 1.20 2.72 -0.09
CA GLU A 219 1.70 1.38 -0.41
C GLU A 219 3.03 1.40 -1.18
N ILE A 220 3.15 2.26 -2.19
CA ILE A 220 4.39 2.43 -2.96
C ILE A 220 5.51 2.99 -2.07
N HIS A 221 5.20 3.94 -1.19
CA HIS A 221 6.17 4.53 -0.27
C HIS A 221 6.73 3.48 0.72
N GLU A 222 5.86 2.67 1.31
CA GLU A 222 6.25 1.54 2.17
C GLU A 222 7.10 0.50 1.43
N ALA A 223 6.79 0.24 0.15
CA ALA A 223 7.55 -0.68 -0.71
C ALA A 223 9.00 -0.22 -0.93
N VAL A 224 9.20 1.09 -1.09
CA VAL A 224 10.53 1.69 -1.34
C VAL A 224 11.35 1.78 -0.05
N THR A 225 10.70 2.08 1.08
CA THR A 225 11.36 2.31 2.38
C THR A 225 11.59 1.04 3.20
N SER A 226 11.23 -0.12 2.64
CA SER A 226 11.31 -1.44 3.31
C SER A 226 10.37 -1.60 4.51
N GLY A 227 9.34 -0.76 4.64
CA GLY A 227 8.42 -0.79 5.78
C GLY A 227 7.54 -2.05 5.83
N PHE A 228 7.39 -2.78 4.73
CA PHE A 228 6.75 -4.11 4.74
C PHE A 228 7.59 -5.21 5.43
N LEU A 229 8.88 -4.95 5.68
CA LEU A 229 9.85 -5.95 6.16
C LEU A 229 10.38 -5.65 7.57
N SER A 230 9.99 -4.50 8.15
CA SER A 230 10.27 -4.10 9.53
C SER A 230 9.18 -4.57 10.48
#